data_AF-A0A2E2NW61-F1
#
_entry.id   AF-A0A2E2NW61-F1
#
_cell.length_a   1.000
_cell.length_b   1.000
_cell.length_c   1.000
_cell.angle_alpha   90.00
_cell.angle_beta   90.00
_cell.angle_gamma   90.00
#
_symmetry.space_group_name_H-M   'P 1'
#
loop_
_entity.id
_entity.type
_entity.pdbx_description
1 polymer ?
#
loop_
_entity_poly.entity_id
_entity_poly.type
_entity_poly.pdbx_seq_one_letter_code
_entity_poly.pdbx_strand_id
1 'polypeptide(L)'
;MNYKEIRIYAHPRSGSNYFASIINQNFSRKENDRDIYGGHKLPGDMVKNNPSIAYLYIKRDFKSVLDSIFKMKERFGLLVKNKEELENCIYKDIYNPRLKSYIKFKNNDGSRVESKVSKFFANIEMSPKQYHELHIRKWEENEKYQNFYSVNYNDLMDDFDSTMKRIAVFLGHEIQEFKNIKGKVGYIPPSNGRYYLIMKFYNNYILKPAIIIYKKYLKQK
;
A
#
# COMPACT_ATOMS: atom_id res chain seq x y z
N MET A 1 13.68 -14.13 -19.93
CA MET A 1 13.40 -13.87 -18.50
C MET A 1 14.27 -14.75 -17.64
N ASN A 2 15.00 -14.18 -16.68
CA ASN A 2 15.89 -14.89 -15.76
C ASN A 2 15.14 -15.71 -14.69
N TYR A 3 13.86 -15.41 -14.47
CA TYR A 3 13.03 -15.98 -13.41
C TYR A 3 11.78 -16.64 -13.98
N LYS A 4 11.22 -17.62 -13.26
CA LYS A 4 9.97 -18.31 -13.64
C LYS A 4 8.73 -17.50 -13.28
N GLU A 5 8.82 -16.71 -12.21
CA GLU A 5 7.72 -15.89 -11.69
C GLU A 5 8.22 -14.54 -11.23
N ILE A 6 7.29 -13.58 -11.13
CA ILE A 6 7.53 -12.25 -10.56
C ILE A 6 6.53 -12.05 -9.41
N ARG A 7 7.03 -11.57 -8.27
CA ARG A 7 6.21 -11.22 -7.10
C ARG A 7 6.54 -9.83 -6.61
N ILE A 8 5.49 -9.03 -6.39
CA ILE A 8 5.60 -7.61 -6.04
C ILE A 8 5.18 -7.39 -4.60
N TYR A 9 6.03 -6.70 -3.86
CA TYR A 9 5.82 -6.37 -2.46
C TYR A 9 6.01 -4.88 -2.22
N ALA A 10 5.40 -4.39 -1.15
CA ALA A 10 5.55 -3.02 -0.73
C ALA A 10 5.08 -2.85 0.71
N HIS A 11 5.56 -1.80 1.39
CA HIS A 11 4.79 -1.23 2.49
C HIS A 11 3.41 -0.75 1.97
N PRO A 12 2.33 -0.81 2.78
CA PRO A 12 1.04 -0.23 2.39
C PRO A 12 1.17 1.19 1.86
N ARG A 13 0.45 1.47 0.77
CA ARG A 13 0.35 2.81 0.16
C ARG A 13 1.61 3.35 -0.52
N SER A 14 2.62 2.51 -0.76
CA SER A 14 3.81 2.87 -1.55
C SER A 14 3.62 2.81 -3.07
N GLY A 15 2.38 2.75 -3.58
CA GLY A 15 2.10 2.69 -5.02
C GLY A 15 2.10 1.29 -5.63
N SER A 16 2.00 0.26 -4.78
CA SER A 16 2.17 -1.14 -5.16
C SER A 16 1.15 -1.69 -6.17
N ASN A 17 -0.10 -1.20 -6.18
CA ASN A 17 -1.07 -1.59 -7.21
C ASN A 17 -0.66 -1.06 -8.58
N TYR A 18 -0.30 0.24 -8.67
CA TYR A 18 0.18 0.82 -9.93
C TYR A 18 1.43 0.09 -10.42
N PHE A 19 2.38 -0.19 -9.52
CA PHE A 19 3.57 -0.96 -9.83
C PHE A 19 3.23 -2.37 -10.35
N ALA A 20 2.32 -3.09 -9.70
CA ALA A 20 1.86 -4.40 -10.18
C ALA A 20 1.24 -4.32 -11.57
N SER A 21 0.39 -3.32 -11.83
CA SER A 21 -0.23 -3.18 -13.14
C SER A 21 0.79 -2.90 -14.25
N ILE A 22 1.79 -2.03 -14.04
CA ILE A 22 2.81 -1.76 -15.07
C ILE A 22 3.75 -2.94 -15.27
N ILE A 23 4.12 -3.68 -14.21
CA ILE A 23 4.97 -4.87 -14.34
C ILE A 23 4.21 -5.96 -15.09
N ASN A 24 2.93 -6.14 -14.76
CA ASN A 24 2.09 -7.11 -15.46
C ASN A 24 1.95 -6.75 -16.95
N GLN A 25 1.70 -5.47 -17.25
CA GLN A 25 1.53 -4.99 -18.62
C GLN A 25 2.79 -5.16 -19.49
N ASN A 26 3.97 -4.97 -18.91
CA ASN A 26 5.23 -4.96 -19.67
C ASN A 26 5.94 -6.32 -19.67
N PHE A 27 5.84 -7.10 -18.58
CA PHE A 27 6.64 -8.32 -18.40
C PHE A 27 5.79 -9.58 -18.23
N SER A 28 4.92 -9.63 -17.21
CA SER A 28 4.31 -10.91 -16.79
C SER A 28 3.10 -11.34 -17.63
N ARG A 29 2.35 -10.38 -18.20
CA ARG A 29 1.15 -10.58 -19.02
C ARG A 29 0.14 -11.58 -18.45
N LYS A 30 -0.03 -11.61 -17.12
CA LYS A 30 -1.08 -12.36 -16.45
C LYS A 30 -2.44 -11.71 -16.74
N GLU A 31 -3.50 -12.52 -16.73
CA GLU A 31 -4.87 -12.03 -16.86
C GLU A 31 -5.22 -11.03 -15.74
N ASN A 32 -4.72 -11.28 -14.53
CA ASN A 32 -4.94 -10.42 -13.38
C ASN A 32 -3.60 -9.94 -12.78
N ASP A 33 -3.42 -8.62 -12.65
CA ASP A 33 -2.22 -8.05 -12.03
C ASP A 33 -2.08 -8.41 -10.54
N ARG A 34 -3.17 -8.84 -9.89
CA ARG A 34 -3.14 -9.39 -8.53
C ARG A 34 -2.40 -10.72 -8.44
N ASP A 35 -2.25 -11.44 -9.55
CA ASP A 35 -1.55 -12.73 -9.55
C ASP A 35 -0.06 -12.56 -9.31
N ILE A 36 0.51 -11.39 -9.62
CA ILE A 36 1.91 -11.06 -9.28
C ILE A 36 2.01 -10.24 -7.99
N TYR A 37 0.90 -9.90 -7.36
CA TYR A 37 0.87 -9.07 -6.16
C TYR A 37 1.06 -9.90 -4.88
N GLY A 38 2.25 -9.84 -4.31
CA GLY A 38 2.62 -10.52 -3.06
C GLY A 38 2.11 -9.83 -1.79
N GLY A 39 1.70 -8.56 -1.89
CA GLY A 39 1.07 -7.82 -0.80
C GLY A 39 2.05 -7.04 0.08
N HIS A 40 1.80 -7.06 1.38
CA HIS A 40 2.42 -6.19 2.39
C HIS A 40 3.04 -6.96 3.55
N LYS A 41 3.45 -8.21 3.30
CA LYS A 41 4.14 -9.04 4.30
C LYS A 41 5.64 -8.72 4.28
N LEU A 42 6.28 -8.96 5.42
CA LEU A 42 7.73 -9.03 5.52
C LEU A 42 8.26 -10.25 4.74
N PRO A 43 9.50 -10.21 4.24
CA PRO A 43 10.01 -11.24 3.36
C PRO A 43 10.23 -12.59 4.06
N GLY A 44 10.64 -12.59 5.33
CA GLY A 44 11.11 -13.81 6.00
C GLY A 44 12.25 -14.45 5.19
N ASP A 45 12.25 -15.77 5.06
CA ASP A 45 13.23 -16.50 4.21
C ASP A 45 12.78 -16.69 2.76
N MET A 46 11.67 -16.07 2.34
CA MET A 46 11.04 -16.34 1.06
C MET A 46 11.96 -16.02 -0.14
N VAL A 47 12.70 -14.91 -0.09
CA VAL A 47 13.63 -14.52 -1.16
C VAL A 47 14.76 -15.55 -1.30
N LYS A 48 15.37 -15.90 -0.16
CA LYS A 48 16.46 -16.88 -0.06
C LYS A 48 16.03 -18.26 -0.57
N ASN A 49 14.85 -18.72 -0.18
CA ASN A 49 14.40 -20.09 -0.44
C ASN A 49 13.83 -20.29 -1.86
N ASN A 50 13.62 -19.22 -2.63
CA ASN A 50 12.98 -19.31 -3.95
C ASN A 50 13.77 -18.53 -5.01
N PRO A 51 15.00 -18.95 -5.35
CA PRO A 51 15.86 -18.23 -6.30
C PRO A 51 15.27 -18.12 -7.72
N SER A 52 14.31 -18.98 -8.09
CA SER A 52 13.64 -18.93 -9.38
C SER A 52 12.55 -17.87 -9.49
N ILE A 53 12.24 -17.14 -8.41
CA ILE A 53 11.20 -16.10 -8.37
C ILE A 53 11.88 -14.74 -8.25
N ALA A 54 11.52 -13.81 -9.14
CA ALA A 54 11.94 -12.42 -9.04
C ALA A 54 11.08 -11.71 -7.98
N TYR A 55 11.72 -11.20 -6.94
CA TYR A 55 11.09 -10.39 -5.90
C TYR A 55 11.33 -8.91 -6.17
N LEU A 56 10.28 -8.19 -6.54
CA LEU A 56 10.32 -6.75 -6.75
C LEU A 56 9.71 -6.05 -5.54
N TYR A 57 10.43 -5.10 -4.96
CA TYR A 57 9.94 -4.30 -3.83
C TYR A 57 9.87 -2.82 -4.18
N ILE A 58 8.69 -2.21 -4.10
CA ILE A 58 8.55 -0.77 -4.30
C ILE A 58 8.53 -0.01 -2.97
N LYS A 59 9.49 0.90 -2.82
CA LYS A 59 9.63 1.79 -1.66
C LYS A 59 9.21 3.21 -2.02
N ARG A 60 8.70 3.93 -1.03
CA ARG A 60 8.24 5.31 -1.15
C ARG A 60 8.57 6.05 0.13
N ASP A 61 8.86 7.35 0.01
CA ASP A 61 9.19 8.19 1.14
C ASP A 61 8.09 8.18 2.21
N PHE A 62 8.51 8.27 3.48
CA PHE A 62 7.60 8.17 4.62
C PHE A 62 6.50 9.25 4.58
N LYS A 63 6.85 10.49 4.23
CA LYS A 63 5.91 11.62 4.21
C LYS A 63 4.75 11.37 3.23
N SER A 64 5.07 10.89 2.03
CA SER A 64 4.06 10.51 1.03
C SER A 64 3.22 9.31 1.46
N VAL A 65 3.84 8.31 2.09
CA VAL A 65 3.11 7.14 2.63
C VAL A 65 2.15 7.57 3.73
N LEU A 66 2.61 8.36 4.70
CA LEU A 66 1.83 8.89 5.81
C LEU A 66 0.63 9.70 5.30
N ASP A 67 0.85 10.60 4.34
CA ASP A 67 -0.24 11.37 3.72
C ASP A 67 -1.27 10.48 3.03
N SER A 68 -0.81 9.44 2.32
CA SER A 68 -1.68 8.48 1.63
C SER A 68 -2.47 7.61 2.62
N ILE A 69 -1.88 7.21 3.75
CA ILE A 69 -2.56 6.50 4.83
C ILE A 69 -3.59 7.41 5.49
N PHE A 70 -3.23 8.65 5.82
CA PHE A 70 -4.13 9.61 6.45
C PHE A 70 -5.37 9.91 5.59
N LYS A 71 -5.18 10.09 4.28
CA LYS A 71 -6.27 10.25 3.30
C LYS A 71 -7.21 9.03 3.22
N MET A 72 -6.77 7.87 3.68
CA MET A 72 -7.58 6.65 3.73
C MET A 72 -7.73 6.09 5.15
N LYS A 73 -7.55 6.90 6.20
CA LYS A 73 -7.51 6.41 7.59
C LYS A 73 -8.78 5.63 7.96
N GLU A 74 -9.96 6.04 7.49
CA GLU A 74 -11.22 5.32 7.71
C GLU A 74 -11.21 3.93 7.05
N ARG A 75 -10.54 3.75 5.90
CA ARG A 75 -10.31 2.42 5.29
C ARG A 75 -9.57 1.52 6.23
N PHE A 76 -8.58 2.07 6.91
CA PHE A 76 -7.66 1.34 7.73
C PHE A 76 -8.16 1.18 9.17
N GLY A 77 -9.37 1.69 9.46
CA GLY A 77 -9.91 1.69 10.80
C GLY A 77 -9.15 2.64 11.73
N LEU A 78 -8.43 3.63 11.19
CA LEU A 78 -7.59 4.52 11.98
C LEU A 78 -8.38 5.75 12.43
N LEU A 79 -8.61 5.84 13.74
CA LEU A 79 -9.31 6.92 14.39
C LEU A 79 -8.31 8.01 14.83
N VAL A 80 -8.08 8.98 13.96
CA VAL A 80 -7.21 10.14 14.21
C VAL A 80 -7.82 11.42 13.62
N LYS A 81 -7.49 12.58 14.20
CA LYS A 81 -7.98 13.90 13.81
C LYS A 81 -7.12 14.54 12.73
N ASN A 82 -5.79 14.43 12.86
CA ASN A 82 -4.83 15.07 11.97
C ASN A 82 -3.64 14.14 11.69
N LYS A 83 -2.72 14.60 10.83
CA LYS A 83 -1.54 13.81 10.42
C LYS A 83 -0.51 13.66 11.54
N GLU A 84 -0.37 14.67 12.39
CA GLU A 84 0.54 14.66 13.53
C GLU A 84 0.15 13.61 14.57
N GLU A 85 -1.15 13.48 14.86
CA GLU A 85 -1.69 12.41 15.73
C GLU A 85 -1.42 11.03 15.14
N LEU A 86 -1.59 10.87 13.82
CA LEU A 86 -1.25 9.62 13.13
C LEU A 86 0.23 9.28 13.30
N GLU A 87 1.12 10.23 13.02
CA GLU A 87 2.57 10.04 13.03
C GLU A 87 3.11 9.56 14.38
N ASN A 88 2.54 10.08 15.48
CA ASN A 88 3.04 9.87 16.84
C ASN A 88 2.33 8.76 17.63
N CYS A 89 1.32 8.10 17.05
CA CYS A 89 0.57 7.05 17.72
C CYS A 89 1.09 5.65 17.36
N ILE A 90 0.70 4.64 18.16
CA ILE A 90 0.82 3.23 17.80
C ILE A 90 -0.43 2.83 16.99
N TYR A 91 -0.23 2.16 15.84
CA TYR A 91 -1.33 1.78 14.94
C TYR A 91 -2.47 1.01 15.63
N LYS A 92 -2.14 0.04 16.47
CA LYS A 92 -3.09 -0.77 17.25
C LYS A 92 -3.99 0.10 18.15
N ASP A 93 -3.45 1.15 18.76
CA ASP A 93 -4.16 1.96 19.76
C ASP A 93 -5.22 2.88 19.16
N ILE A 94 -5.00 3.28 17.90
CA ILE A 94 -5.93 4.10 17.13
C ILE A 94 -6.82 3.26 16.21
N TYR A 95 -6.67 1.94 16.20
CA TYR A 95 -7.52 1.06 15.42
C TYR A 95 -8.95 0.98 16.00
N ASN A 96 -9.94 1.09 15.12
CA ASN A 96 -11.35 0.99 15.46
C ASN A 96 -12.13 0.28 14.34
N PRO A 97 -12.61 -0.95 14.59
CA PRO A 97 -13.34 -1.73 13.58
C PRO A 97 -14.75 -1.19 13.29
N ARG A 98 -15.27 -0.27 14.12
CA ARG A 98 -16.63 0.30 13.96
C ARG A 98 -16.69 1.44 12.96
N LEU A 99 -15.54 1.96 12.52
CA LEU A 99 -15.50 2.99 11.49
C LEU A 99 -16.23 2.51 10.23
N LYS A 100 -16.86 3.44 9.52
CA LYS A 100 -17.42 3.17 8.19
C LYS A 100 -16.52 3.80 7.16
N SER A 101 -16.19 3.02 6.13
CA SER A 101 -15.37 3.47 5.02
C SER A 101 -16.16 3.40 3.73
N TYR A 102 -15.88 4.31 2.81
CA TYR A 102 -16.41 4.32 1.45
C TYR A 102 -15.24 4.61 0.52
N ILE A 103 -14.91 3.67 -0.37
CA ILE A 103 -13.70 3.76 -1.18
C ILE A 103 -13.96 3.28 -2.58
N LYS A 104 -13.38 3.98 -3.55
CA LYS A 104 -13.32 3.54 -4.93
C LYS A 104 -12.06 2.70 -5.13
N PHE A 105 -12.24 1.48 -5.63
CA PHE A 105 -11.16 0.68 -6.21
C PHE A 105 -11.24 0.81 -7.74
N LYS A 106 -10.11 1.10 -8.38
CA LYS A 106 -10.00 1.18 -9.85
C LYS A 106 -8.88 0.25 -10.33
N ASN A 107 -9.15 -0.55 -11.35
CA ASN A 107 -8.17 -1.36 -12.07
C ASN A 107 -8.45 -1.27 -13.59
N ASN A 108 -7.81 -2.13 -14.38
CA ASN A 108 -8.01 -2.18 -15.82
C ASN A 108 -9.43 -2.62 -16.20
N ASP A 109 -10.09 -3.45 -15.37
CA ASP A 109 -11.45 -3.94 -15.60
C ASP A 109 -12.54 -2.90 -15.25
N GLY A 110 -12.16 -1.73 -14.75
CA GLY A 110 -13.06 -0.64 -14.43
C GLY A 110 -12.94 -0.17 -12.99
N SER A 111 -14.08 0.19 -12.39
CA SER A 111 -14.09 0.71 -11.02
C SER A 111 -15.29 0.23 -10.21
N ARG A 112 -15.04 -0.07 -8.94
CA ARG A 112 -16.06 -0.48 -7.98
C ARG A 112 -15.93 0.28 -6.68
N VAL A 113 -17.02 0.28 -5.93
CA VAL A 113 -17.10 0.91 -4.61
C VAL A 113 -17.11 -0.18 -3.55
N GLU A 114 -16.33 0.02 -2.48
CA GLU A 114 -16.24 -0.89 -1.35
C GLU A 114 -16.52 -0.15 -0.03
N SER A 115 -17.29 -0.79 0.85
CA SER A 115 -17.64 -0.30 2.19
C SER A 115 -16.94 -1.10 3.31
N LYS A 116 -15.65 -1.39 3.13
CA LYS A 116 -14.89 -2.29 4.01
C LYS A 116 -13.84 -1.56 4.84
N VAL A 117 -13.70 -1.95 6.10
CA VAL A 117 -12.56 -1.59 6.96
C VAL A 117 -11.49 -2.69 6.90
N SER A 118 -10.24 -2.28 6.70
CA SER A 118 -9.06 -3.14 6.71
C SER A 118 -8.72 -3.49 8.14
N LYS A 119 -8.32 -4.74 8.37
CA LYS A 119 -7.68 -5.14 9.64
C LYS A 119 -6.16 -5.01 9.60
N PHE A 120 -5.59 -4.47 8.50
CA PHE A 120 -4.14 -4.49 8.26
C PHE A 120 -3.32 -3.90 9.43
N PHE A 121 -3.72 -2.74 9.95
CA PHE A 121 -3.04 -2.06 11.04
C PHE A 121 -3.57 -2.44 12.44
N ALA A 122 -4.52 -3.37 12.53
CA ALA A 122 -5.23 -3.67 13.79
C ALA A 122 -4.31 -4.23 14.89
N ASN A 123 -3.23 -4.92 14.50
CA ASN A 123 -2.32 -5.60 15.42
C ASN A 123 -0.89 -5.06 15.34
N ILE A 124 -0.67 -3.90 14.72
CA ILE A 124 0.68 -3.34 14.58
C ILE A 124 1.00 -2.48 15.81
N GLU A 125 1.95 -2.96 16.62
CA GLU A 125 2.41 -2.33 17.88
C GLU A 125 3.60 -1.37 17.64
N MET A 126 3.54 -0.62 16.54
CA MET A 126 4.57 0.33 16.13
C MET A 126 3.93 1.63 15.68
N SER A 127 4.68 2.72 15.75
CA SER A 127 4.31 3.96 15.07
C SER A 127 4.40 3.81 13.55
N PRO A 128 3.71 4.67 12.77
CA PRO A 128 3.83 4.66 11.32
C PRO A 128 5.27 4.70 10.82
N LYS A 129 6.12 5.53 11.43
CA LYS A 129 7.51 5.69 11.03
C LYS A 129 8.31 4.42 11.32
N GLN A 130 8.20 3.89 12.55
CA GLN A 130 8.86 2.64 12.94
C GLN A 130 8.46 1.47 12.04
N TYR A 131 7.17 1.33 11.73
CA TYR A 131 6.69 0.25 10.87
C TYR A 131 7.14 0.41 9.42
N HIS A 132 7.15 1.65 8.89
CA HIS A 132 7.66 1.95 7.56
C HIS A 132 9.15 1.63 7.43
N GLU A 133 9.96 2.09 8.38
CA GLU A 133 11.40 1.83 8.43
C GLU A 133 11.70 0.34 8.59
N LEU A 134 10.97 -0.37 9.46
CA LEU A 134 11.07 -1.82 9.59
C LEU A 134 10.83 -2.52 8.26
N HIS A 135 9.75 -2.14 7.56
CA HIS A 135 9.34 -2.80 6.33
C HIS A 135 10.37 -2.59 5.22
N ILE A 136 10.88 -1.36 5.06
CA ILE A 136 11.95 -1.07 4.09
C ILE A 136 13.21 -1.86 4.44
N ARG A 137 13.71 -1.72 5.69
CA ARG A 137 14.94 -2.37 6.14
C ARG A 137 14.89 -3.89 5.94
N LYS A 138 13.78 -4.53 6.32
CA LYS A 138 13.61 -5.99 6.19
C LYS A 138 13.62 -6.47 4.74
N TRP A 139 13.11 -5.66 3.82
CA TRP A 139 13.17 -5.98 2.39
C TRP A 139 14.56 -5.72 1.80
N GLU A 140 15.21 -4.61 2.16
CA GLU A 140 16.55 -4.25 1.68
C GLU A 140 17.66 -5.20 2.19
N GLU A 141 17.47 -5.87 3.33
CA GLU A 141 18.35 -6.98 3.79
C GLU A 141 18.52 -8.10 2.73
N ASN A 142 17.66 -8.14 1.69
CA ASN A 142 17.69 -9.12 0.61
C ASN A 142 18.47 -8.67 -0.64
N GLU A 143 19.07 -7.47 -0.67
CA GLU A 143 19.87 -6.97 -1.81
C GLU A 143 21.07 -7.85 -2.18
N LYS A 144 21.53 -8.68 -1.24
CA LYS A 144 22.55 -9.71 -1.48
C LYS A 144 22.10 -10.86 -2.39
N TYR A 145 20.79 -11.03 -2.59
CA TYR A 145 20.25 -12.12 -3.41
C TYR A 145 19.96 -11.62 -4.82
N GLN A 146 20.47 -12.36 -5.83
CA GLN A 146 20.33 -11.99 -7.23
C GLN A 146 18.87 -11.87 -7.69
N ASN A 147 17.95 -12.58 -7.06
CA ASN A 147 16.52 -12.60 -7.39
C ASN A 147 15.71 -11.49 -6.69
N PHE A 148 16.35 -10.50 -6.08
CA PHE A 148 15.69 -9.36 -5.46
C PHE A 148 16.07 -8.04 -6.13
N TYR A 149 15.07 -7.17 -6.30
CA TYR A 149 15.29 -5.81 -6.79
C TYR A 149 14.34 -4.82 -6.12
N SER A 150 14.88 -3.70 -5.62
CA SER A 150 14.10 -2.62 -5.03
C SER A 150 13.97 -1.43 -5.99
N VAL A 151 12.82 -0.77 -5.97
CA VAL A 151 12.49 0.36 -6.85
C VAL A 151 11.95 1.51 -5.99
N ASN A 152 12.47 2.72 -6.18
CA ASN A 152 11.85 3.90 -5.60
C ASN A 152 10.63 4.31 -6.44
N TYR A 153 9.53 4.60 -5.77
CA TYR A 153 8.31 5.08 -6.42
C TYR A 153 8.55 6.40 -7.19
N ASN A 154 9.39 7.29 -6.67
CA ASN A 154 9.64 8.58 -7.32
C ASN A 154 10.43 8.40 -8.63
N ASP A 155 11.45 7.54 -8.66
CA ASP A 155 12.19 7.22 -9.89
C ASP A 155 11.25 6.71 -11.00
N LEU A 156 10.24 5.93 -10.62
CA LEU A 156 9.23 5.42 -11.57
C LEU A 156 8.30 6.51 -12.10
N MET A 157 8.03 7.54 -11.30
CA MET A 157 7.18 8.68 -11.69
C MET A 157 7.94 9.73 -12.50
N ASP A 158 9.21 9.97 -12.14
CA ASP A 158 10.02 11.06 -12.66
C ASP A 158 10.82 10.63 -13.91
N ASP A 159 11.26 9.37 -13.95
CA ASP A 159 12.02 8.78 -15.07
C ASP A 159 11.56 7.33 -15.33
N PHE A 160 10.34 7.23 -15.86
CA PHE A 160 9.65 5.96 -16.09
C PHE A 160 10.46 5.01 -16.98
N ASP A 161 10.91 5.48 -18.15
CA ASP A 161 11.57 4.62 -19.13
C ASP A 161 12.91 4.10 -18.62
N SER A 162 13.74 4.95 -17.99
CA SER A 162 15.00 4.51 -17.40
C SER A 162 14.78 3.51 -16.27
N THR A 163 13.80 3.76 -15.41
CA THR A 163 13.45 2.84 -14.32
C THR A 163 12.96 1.49 -14.84
N MET A 164 12.12 1.49 -15.88
CA MET A 164 11.64 0.26 -16.50
C MET A 164 12.74 -0.49 -17.27
N LYS A 165 13.69 0.21 -17.90
CA LYS A 165 14.90 -0.40 -18.48
C LYS A 165 15.72 -1.14 -17.44
N ARG A 166 15.97 -0.54 -16.27
CA ARG A 166 16.69 -1.20 -15.17
C ARG A 166 15.98 -2.47 -14.69
N ILE A 167 14.65 -2.41 -14.56
CA ILE A 167 13.84 -3.59 -14.21
C ILE A 167 13.92 -4.66 -15.30
N ALA A 168 13.88 -4.27 -16.58
CA ALA A 168 13.99 -5.21 -17.70
C ALA A 168 15.35 -5.93 -17.71
N VAL A 169 16.44 -5.21 -17.48
CA VAL A 169 17.78 -5.79 -17.32
C VAL A 169 17.82 -6.79 -16.17
N PHE A 170 17.30 -6.43 -15.00
CA PHE A 170 17.21 -7.34 -13.86
C PHE A 170 16.43 -8.62 -14.19
N LEU A 171 15.30 -8.47 -14.89
CA LEU A 171 14.45 -9.60 -15.29
C LEU A 171 15.00 -10.40 -16.47
N GLY A 172 16.11 -9.98 -17.11
CA GLY A 172 16.62 -10.61 -18.34
C GLY A 172 15.62 -10.52 -19.49
N HIS A 173 15.09 -9.31 -19.70
CA HIS A 173 14.16 -8.96 -20.77
C HIS A 173 14.72 -7.84 -21.64
N GLU A 174 14.62 -8.02 -22.96
CA GLU A 174 14.85 -6.98 -23.94
C GLU A 174 13.50 -6.41 -24.38
N ILE A 175 13.19 -5.20 -23.94
CA ILE A 175 11.96 -4.48 -24.33
C ILE A 175 12.38 -3.16 -24.96
N GLN A 176 11.87 -2.92 -26.17
CA GLN A 176 12.18 -1.71 -26.94
C GLN A 176 11.36 -0.51 -26.46
N GLU A 177 10.11 -0.73 -26.02
CA GLU A 177 9.21 0.33 -25.58
C GLU A 177 8.37 -0.12 -24.38
N PHE A 178 8.31 0.72 -23.34
CA PHE A 178 7.53 0.46 -22.14
C PHE A 178 6.18 1.19 -22.19
N LYS A 179 5.11 0.49 -21.79
CA LYS A 179 3.78 1.07 -21.68
C LYS A 179 3.51 1.51 -20.25
N ASN A 180 3.16 2.78 -20.10
CA ASN A 180 2.70 3.35 -18.83
C ASN A 180 1.16 3.31 -18.74
N ILE A 181 0.63 3.30 -17.52
CA ILE A 181 -0.80 3.37 -17.23
C ILE A 181 -1.17 4.80 -16.87
N LYS A 182 -2.05 5.41 -17.66
CA LYS A 182 -2.57 6.74 -17.37
C LYS A 182 -3.60 6.69 -16.23
N GLY A 183 -3.26 7.33 -15.11
CA GLY A 183 -4.16 7.56 -13.98
C GLY A 183 -3.93 6.65 -12.77
N LYS A 184 -4.79 6.80 -11.74
CA LYS A 184 -4.63 6.07 -10.46
C LYS A 184 -5.15 4.65 -10.57
N VAL A 185 -4.32 3.68 -10.16
CA VAL A 185 -4.69 2.27 -10.01
C VAL A 185 -4.72 1.88 -8.52
N GLY A 186 -5.68 1.03 -8.15
CA GLY A 186 -5.90 0.55 -6.80
C GLY A 186 -6.93 1.36 -6.02
N TYR A 187 -6.74 1.43 -4.70
CA TYR A 187 -7.63 2.17 -3.80
C TYR A 187 -7.39 3.67 -3.89
N ILE A 188 -8.44 4.38 -4.30
CA ILE A 188 -8.48 5.83 -4.48
C ILE A 188 -9.24 6.41 -3.28
N PRO A 189 -8.68 7.41 -2.57
CA PRO A 189 -9.38 8.10 -1.50
C PRO A 189 -10.76 8.59 -1.99
N PRO A 190 -11.80 8.55 -1.15
CA PRO A 190 -13.09 9.05 -1.55
C PRO A 190 -12.98 10.53 -1.96
N SER A 191 -13.37 10.80 -3.20
CA SER A 191 -13.65 12.14 -3.69
C SER A 191 -15.15 12.40 -3.56
N ASN A 192 -15.51 13.64 -3.22
CA ASN A 192 -16.87 14.20 -3.10
C ASN A 192 -18.02 13.35 -3.66
N GLY A 193 -19.08 13.18 -2.89
CA GLY A 193 -20.29 12.45 -3.29
C GLY A 193 -21.22 12.21 -2.10
N ARG A 194 -22.52 12.04 -2.35
CA ARG A 194 -23.57 11.93 -1.30
C ARG A 194 -23.23 10.88 -0.24
N TYR A 195 -22.82 9.69 -0.65
CA TYR A 195 -22.45 8.60 0.27
C TYR A 195 -21.20 8.90 1.10
N TYR A 196 -20.17 9.50 0.50
CA TYR A 196 -18.99 9.94 1.23
C TYR A 196 -19.33 11.02 2.26
N LEU A 197 -20.18 11.99 1.90
CA LEU A 197 -20.64 13.05 2.80
C LEU A 197 -21.40 12.48 3.99
N ILE A 198 -22.33 11.53 3.75
CA ILE A 198 -23.08 10.85 4.82
C ILE A 198 -22.14 10.10 5.75
N MET A 199 -21.20 9.31 5.22
CA MET A 199 -20.26 8.54 6.05
C MET A 199 -19.29 9.45 6.80
N LYS A 200 -18.83 10.54 6.18
CA LYS A 200 -18.00 11.56 6.83
C LYS A 200 -18.75 12.24 7.97
N PHE A 201 -20.02 12.59 7.75
CA PHE A 201 -20.88 13.16 8.78
C PHE A 201 -21.05 12.18 9.94
N TYR A 202 -21.48 10.94 9.67
CA TYR A 202 -21.65 9.90 10.67
C TYR A 202 -20.37 9.67 11.49
N ASN A 203 -19.23 9.51 10.82
CA ASN A 203 -17.96 9.30 11.50
C ASN A 203 -17.61 10.50 12.39
N ASN A 204 -17.69 11.74 11.89
CA ASN A 204 -17.22 12.92 12.61
C ASN A 204 -18.15 13.39 13.73
N TYR A 205 -19.47 13.31 13.54
CA TYR A 205 -20.44 13.92 14.44
C TYR A 205 -21.22 12.92 15.30
N ILE A 206 -21.22 11.64 14.94
CA ILE A 206 -21.94 10.60 15.70
C ILE A 206 -20.94 9.65 16.35
N LEU A 207 -20.15 8.95 15.52
CA LEU A 207 -19.31 7.85 16.00
C LEU A 207 -18.11 8.34 16.83
N LYS A 208 -17.36 9.34 16.33
CA LYS A 208 -16.18 9.86 17.04
C LYS A 208 -16.51 10.43 18.43
N PRO A 209 -17.52 11.31 18.60
CA PRO A 209 -17.91 11.79 19.91
C PRO A 209 -18.33 10.65 20.85
N ALA A 210 -19.14 9.71 20.38
CA ALA A 210 -19.58 8.56 21.18
C ALA A 210 -18.40 7.71 21.68
N ILE A 211 -17.39 7.47 20.83
CA ILE A 211 -16.18 6.74 21.22
C ILE A 211 -15.37 7.51 22.28
N ILE A 212 -15.24 8.82 22.15
CA ILE A 212 -14.51 9.65 23.12
C ILE A 212 -15.19 9.59 24.50
N ILE A 213 -16.52 9.72 24.54
CA ILE A 213 -17.30 9.62 25.79
C ILE A 213 -17.12 8.24 26.41
N TYR A 214 -17.26 7.18 25.61
CA TYR A 214 -17.09 5.80 26.08
C TYR A 214 -15.69 5.53 26.65
N LYS A 215 -14.62 5.98 25.96
CA LYS A 215 -13.24 5.84 26.45
C LYS A 215 -12.99 6.61 27.76
N LYS A 216 -13.60 7.80 27.92
CA LYS A 216 -13.52 8.56 29.18
C LYS A 216 -14.19 7.80 30.33
N TYR A 217 -15.36 7.23 30.10
CA TYR A 217 -16.10 6.46 31.10
C TYR A 217 -15.35 5.20 31.55
N LEU A 218 -14.73 4.47 30.61
CA LEU A 218 -13.93 3.29 30.96
C LEU A 218 -12.66 3.59 31.74
N LYS A 219 -12.06 4.78 31.58
CA LYS A 219 -10.86 5.17 32.36
C LYS A 219 -11.17 5.59 33.80
N GLN A 220 -12.44 5.75 34.15
CA GLN A 220 -12.90 6.11 35.50
C GLN A 220 -13.29 4.88 36.35
N LYS A 221 -13.31 3.69 35.75
CA LYS A 221 -13.46 2.40 36.43
C LYS A 221 -12.10 1.72 36.54
#